data_AF-A0A969QNX7-F1
#
_entry.id   AF-A0A969QNX7-F1
#
_cell.length_a   1.000
_cell.length_b   1.000
_cell.length_c   1.000
_cell.angle_alpha   90.00
_cell.angle_beta   90.00
_cell.angle_gamma   90.00
#
_symmetry.space_group_name_H-M   'P 1'
#
loop_
_entity.id
_entity.type
_entity.pdbx_description
1 polymer ?
#
loop_
_entity_poly.entity_id
_entity_poly.type
_entity_poly.pdbx_seq_one_letter_code
_entity_poly.pdbx_strand_id
1 'polypeptide(L)'
;MDADGNSLSDVWQRKFGVGAISATADSDGDGYTNHQEFLFATDPMSSSSRPNMIINVPSAGLLNGSWHGEKGKIYVLQASGDLSTWLDQTQQVGEGKLYSPA
;
A
#
# COMPACT_ATOMS: atom_id res chain seq x y z
N MET A 1 -5.41 16.21 -9.16
CA MET A 1 -5.05 16.56 -10.55
C MET A 1 -4.24 15.41 -11.10
N ASP A 2 -4.68 14.92 -12.25
CA ASP A 2 -4.09 13.91 -13.11
C ASP A 2 -4.02 14.62 -14.47
N ALA A 3 -2.85 15.14 -14.81
CA ALA A 3 -2.68 16.01 -15.99
C ALA A 3 -2.38 15.20 -17.26
N ASP A 4 -1.87 13.99 -17.12
CA ASP A 4 -1.52 13.08 -18.22
C ASP A 4 -2.60 12.02 -18.50
N GLY A 5 -3.67 11.98 -17.70
CA GLY A 5 -4.86 11.14 -17.91
C GLY A 5 -4.56 9.65 -17.69
N ASN A 6 -3.54 9.34 -16.89
CA ASN A 6 -3.09 7.97 -16.68
C ASN A 6 -3.65 7.35 -15.39
N SER A 7 -4.58 8.01 -14.68
CA SER A 7 -5.11 7.57 -13.38
C SER A 7 -4.09 7.57 -12.23
N LEU A 8 -2.96 8.25 -12.39
CA LEU A 8 -2.01 8.58 -11.31
C LEU A 8 -2.11 10.07 -10.99
N SER A 9 -1.81 10.46 -9.76
CA SER A 9 -1.80 11.88 -9.42
C SER A 9 -0.44 12.52 -9.71
N ASP A 10 -0.46 13.68 -10.38
CA ASP A 10 0.74 14.52 -10.60
C ASP A 10 1.47 14.86 -9.30
N VAL A 11 0.75 14.92 -8.18
CA VAL A 11 1.32 15.22 -6.85
C VAL A 11 2.12 14.03 -6.33
N TRP A 12 1.61 12.82 -6.51
CA TRP A 12 2.32 11.60 -6.16
C TRP A 12 3.51 11.39 -7.10
N GLN A 13 3.32 11.61 -8.40
CA GLN A 13 4.40 11.56 -9.39
C GLN A 13 5.52 12.54 -9.03
N ARG A 14 5.18 13.79 -8.71
CA ARG A 14 6.16 14.80 -8.23
C ARG A 14 6.80 14.45 -6.89
N LYS A 15 6.05 13.85 -5.96
CA LYS A 15 6.58 13.44 -4.64
C LYS A 15 7.72 12.44 -4.80
N PHE A 16 7.57 11.49 -5.72
CA PHE A 16 8.57 10.46 -5.99
C PHE A 16 9.52 10.82 -7.14
N GLY A 17 9.41 12.02 -7.70
CA GLY A 17 10.26 12.48 -8.80
C GLY A 17 10.10 11.66 -10.08
N VAL A 18 8.96 10.99 -10.24
CA VAL A 18 8.66 10.17 -11.41
C VAL A 18 7.90 10.97 -12.46
N GLY A 19 8.25 10.75 -13.73
CA GLY A 19 7.58 11.38 -14.87
C GLY A 19 6.21 10.76 -15.16
N ALA A 20 5.74 10.94 -16.40
CA ALA A 20 4.56 10.25 -16.92
C ALA A 20 4.85 8.75 -17.06
N ILE A 21 4.75 8.01 -15.96
CA ILE A 21 4.86 6.56 -15.91
C ILE A 21 3.51 5.93 -16.22
N SER A 22 3.51 4.72 -16.79
CA SER A 22 2.26 4.01 -17.06
C SER A 22 1.69 3.45 -15.77
N ALA A 23 0.43 3.73 -15.45
CA ALA A 23 -0.25 3.19 -14.28
C ALA A 23 -0.32 1.65 -14.25
N THR A 24 -0.31 1.02 -15.42
CA THR A 24 -0.36 -0.44 -15.56
C THR A 24 1.01 -1.10 -15.62
N ALA A 25 2.10 -0.31 -15.69
CA ALA A 25 3.44 -0.84 -15.67
C ALA A 25 3.93 -1.06 -14.23
N ASP A 26 4.86 -1.99 -14.09
CA ASP A 26 5.69 -2.21 -12.90
C ASP A 26 7.07 -1.64 -13.24
N SER A 27 7.38 -0.45 -12.72
CA SER A 27 8.55 0.32 -13.17
C SER A 27 9.84 -0.05 -12.46
N ASP A 28 9.74 -0.62 -11.26
CA ASP A 28 10.87 -1.07 -10.44
C ASP A 28 11.03 -2.60 -10.39
N GLY A 29 10.08 -3.33 -11.00
CA GLY A 29 10.13 -4.77 -11.21
C GLY A 29 9.80 -5.57 -9.95
N ASP A 30 9.03 -5.01 -9.03
CA ASP A 30 8.77 -5.60 -7.71
C ASP A 30 7.51 -6.48 -7.66
N GLY A 31 6.76 -6.51 -8.76
CA GLY A 31 5.52 -7.25 -8.95
C GLY A 31 4.24 -6.45 -8.73
N TYR A 32 4.34 -5.16 -8.38
CA TYR A 32 3.21 -4.25 -8.22
C TYR A 32 3.18 -3.23 -9.35
N THR A 33 1.96 -2.92 -9.81
CA THR A 33 1.78 -1.86 -10.80
C THR A 33 1.90 -0.49 -10.13
N ASN A 34 2.39 0.50 -10.86
CA ASN A 34 2.48 1.89 -10.42
C ASN A 34 1.14 2.42 -9.87
N HIS A 35 0.00 1.94 -10.38
CA HIS A 35 -1.33 2.27 -9.84
C HIS A 35 -1.58 1.68 -8.46
N GLN A 36 -1.20 0.42 -8.21
CA GLN A 36 -1.28 -0.17 -6.88
C GLN A 36 -0.40 0.61 -5.92
N GLU A 37 0.83 0.91 -6.32
CA GLU A 37 1.76 1.70 -5.51
C GLU A 37 1.24 3.11 -5.21
N PHE A 38 0.58 3.75 -6.18
CA PHE A 38 -0.12 5.01 -5.97
C PHE A 38 -1.21 4.91 -4.88
N LEU A 39 -2.03 3.85 -4.91
CA LEU A 39 -3.08 3.62 -3.90
C LEU A 39 -2.51 3.43 -2.50
N PHE A 40 -1.36 2.77 -2.38
CA PHE A 40 -0.66 2.55 -1.11
C PHE A 40 0.35 3.64 -0.76
N ALA A 41 0.48 4.65 -1.62
CA ALA A 41 1.41 5.77 -1.54
C ALA A 41 2.90 5.37 -1.42
N THR A 42 3.27 4.24 -2.04
CA THR A 42 4.65 3.72 -2.12
C THR A 42 5.40 4.32 -3.32
N ASP A 43 6.71 4.08 -3.39
CA ASP A 43 7.63 4.62 -4.40
C ASP A 43 7.77 3.70 -5.61
N PRO A 44 7.24 4.09 -6.79
CA PRO A 44 7.19 3.24 -7.98
C PRO A 44 8.53 3.03 -8.69
N MET A 45 9.61 3.59 -8.14
CA MET A 45 10.98 3.39 -8.63
C MET A 45 11.83 2.59 -7.64
N SER A 46 11.24 2.10 -6.55
CA SER A 46 11.96 1.48 -5.45
C SER A 46 11.31 0.19 -5.03
N SER A 47 11.86 -0.94 -5.50
CA SER A 47 11.36 -2.29 -5.19
C SER A 47 11.41 -2.66 -3.70
N SER A 48 11.97 -1.79 -2.86
CA SER A 48 11.89 -1.91 -1.39
C SER A 48 10.65 -1.24 -0.80
N SER A 49 10.13 -0.18 -1.41
CA SER A 49 8.90 0.51 -1.04
C SER A 49 7.74 -0.09 -1.80
N ARG A 50 7.14 -1.14 -1.24
CA ARG A 50 6.10 -1.90 -1.93
C ARG A 50 4.89 -2.15 -1.05
N PRO A 51 3.68 -2.27 -1.62
CA PRO A 51 2.45 -2.55 -0.90
C PRO A 51 2.31 -4.01 -0.50
N ASN A 52 3.41 -4.62 -0.04
CA ASN A 52 3.39 -6.01 0.40
C ASN A 52 2.72 -6.11 1.77
N MET A 53 1.64 -6.88 1.82
CA MET A 53 0.94 -7.28 3.02
C MET A 53 1.07 -8.80 3.19
N ILE A 54 1.73 -9.21 4.25
CA ILE A 54 1.94 -10.61 4.65
C ILE A 54 0.89 -10.93 5.71
N ILE A 55 -0.02 -11.86 5.43
CA ILE A 55 -0.98 -12.37 6.41
C ILE A 55 -0.55 -13.77 6.84
N ASN A 56 -0.35 -13.95 8.15
CA ASN A 56 -0.09 -15.24 8.76
C ASN A 56 -1.29 -15.67 9.60
N VAL A 57 -1.67 -16.95 9.51
CA VAL A 57 -2.78 -17.54 10.27
C VAL A 57 -2.21 -18.61 11.22
N PRO A 58 -1.71 -18.22 12.40
CA PRO A 58 -1.05 -19.17 13.31
C PRO A 58 -2.01 -20.20 13.91
N SER A 59 -3.29 -19.85 14.06
CA SER A 59 -4.35 -20.75 14.55
C SER A 59 -5.72 -20.28 14.07
N ALA A 60 -6.72 -21.15 14.17
CA ALA A 60 -8.09 -20.80 13.79
C ALA A 60 -8.58 -19.59 14.62
N GLY A 61 -8.94 -18.51 13.94
CA GLY A 61 -9.43 -17.28 14.55
C GLY A 61 -8.36 -16.24 14.89
N LEU A 62 -7.07 -16.52 14.66
CA LEU A 62 -6.00 -15.52 14.81
C LEU A 62 -5.39 -15.17 13.45
N LEU A 63 -5.26 -13.87 13.19
CA LEU A 63 -4.65 -13.32 11.98
C LEU A 63 -3.54 -12.34 12.39
N ASN A 64 -2.31 -12.59 11.92
CA ASN A 64 -1.16 -11.71 12.09
C ASN A 64 -0.83 -11.10 10.73
N GLY A 65 -1.25 -9.86 10.50
CA GLY A 65 -0.91 -9.10 9.30
C GLY A 65 0.34 -8.27 9.51
N SER A 66 1.31 -8.34 8.60
CA SER A 66 2.46 -7.43 8.55
C SER A 66 2.48 -6.73 7.21
N TRP A 67 2.68 -5.41 7.18
CA TRP A 67 2.69 -4.64 5.93
C TRP A 67 3.72 -3.53 5.97
N HIS A 68 4.20 -3.12 4.80
CA HIS A 68 5.06 -1.94 4.70
C HIS A 68 4.22 -0.67 4.87
N GLY A 69 4.47 0.08 5.94
CA GLY A 69 3.77 1.32 6.23
C GLY A 69 4.64 2.54 5.93
N GLU A 70 4.15 3.46 5.11
CA GLU A 70 4.84 4.72 4.80
C GLU A 70 4.73 5.73 5.95
N LYS A 71 5.81 6.48 6.18
CA LYS A 71 5.90 7.39 7.32
C LYS A 71 4.78 8.43 7.30
N GLY A 72 3.98 8.48 8.36
CA GLY A 72 2.90 9.46 8.53
C GLY A 72 1.60 9.13 7.79
N LYS A 73 1.49 7.93 7.19
CA LYS A 73 0.22 7.42 6.67
C LYS A 73 -0.50 6.60 7.72
N ILE A 74 -1.83 6.68 7.74
CA ILE A 74 -2.66 5.89 8.64
C ILE A 74 -3.19 4.69 7.85
N TYR A 75 -2.90 3.50 8.34
CA TYR A 75 -3.40 2.23 7.82
C TYR A 75 -4.47 1.70 8.76
N VAL A 76 -5.64 1.37 8.23
CA VAL A 76 -6.75 0.76 8.97
C VAL A 76 -6.94 -0.65 8.44
N LEU A 77 -6.82 -1.64 9.32
CA LEU A 77 -7.18 -3.02 8.98
C LEU A 77 -8.66 -3.21 9.28
N GLN A 78 -9.43 -3.61 8.28
CA GLN A 78 -10.85 -3.91 8.44
C GLN A 78 -11.09 -5.40 8.24
N ALA A 79 -11.98 -5.98 9.05
CA ALA A 79 -12.42 -7.36 8.91
C ALA A 79 -13.95 -7.41 8.83
N SER A 80 -14.45 -8.39 8.10
CA SER A 80 -15.88 -8.62 7.95
C SER A 80 -16.19 -10.11 8.09
N GLY A 81 -17.20 -10.44 8.89
CA GLY A 81 -17.71 -11.80 9.01
C GLY A 81 -18.74 -12.17 7.94
N ASP A 82 -19.31 -11.17 7.27
CA ASP A 82 -20.42 -11.30 6.31
C ASP A 82 -20.11 -10.73 4.92
N LEU A 83 -18.89 -10.21 4.73
CA LEU A 83 -18.41 -9.50 3.53
C LEU A 83 -19.21 -8.24 3.18
N SER A 84 -20.03 -7.73 4.09
CA SER A 84 -20.90 -6.56 3.89
C SER A 84 -20.67 -5.46 4.93
N THR A 85 -20.47 -5.85 6.19
CA THR A 85 -20.17 -4.96 7.31
C THR A 85 -18.71 -5.09 7.66
N TRP A 86 -17.96 -4.01 7.53
CA TRP A 86 -16.53 -3.97 7.81
C TRP A 86 -16.27 -3.28 9.15
N LEU A 87 -15.55 -3.95 10.04
CA LEU A 87 -15.17 -3.46 11.36
C LEU A 87 -13.68 -3.18 11.41
N ASP A 88 -13.31 -1.98 11.87
CA ASP A 88 -11.93 -1.58 12.11
C ASP A 88 -11.34 -2.44 13.23
N GLN A 89 -10.29 -3.21 12.89
CA GLN A 89 -9.56 -4.07 13.83
C GLN A 89 -8.39 -3.32 14.47
N THR A 90 -7.69 -2.49 13.69
CA THR A 90 -6.56 -1.69 14.17
C THR A 90 -6.35 -0.47 13.28
N GLN A 91 -5.77 0.58 13.87
CA GLN A 91 -5.34 1.80 13.17
C GLN A 91 -3.89 2.05 13.54
N GLN A 92 -3.01 2.09 12.54
CA GLN A 92 -1.56 2.22 12.75
C GLN A 92 -1.00 3.32 11.87
N VAL A 93 -0.13 4.15 12.46
CA VAL A 93 0.66 5.13 11.71
C VAL A 93 1.88 4.41 11.16
N GLY A 94 2.05 4.40 9.84
CA GLY A 94 3.26 3.90 9.22
C GLY A 94 4.47 4.72 9.68
N GLU A 95 5.57 4.04 9.97
CA GLU A 95 6.83 4.67 10.39
C GLU A 95 7.90 4.67 9.28
N GLY A 96 7.55 4.22 8.07
CA GLY A 96 8.49 3.98 6.96
C GLY A 96 9.22 2.65 7.07
N LYS A 97 8.62 1.65 7.73
CA LYS A 97 9.18 0.31 7.97
C LYS A 97 8.07 -0.75 7.90
N LEU A 98 8.47 -2.02 7.86
CA LEU A 98 7.56 -3.14 8.07
C LEU A 98 6.89 -3.03 9.45
N TYR A 99 5.57 -2.91 9.44
CA TYR A 99 4.75 -3.09 10.62
C TYR A 99 4.53 -4.59 10.83
N SER A 100 4.77 -5.08 12.04
CA SER A 100 4.39 -6.41 12.47
C SER A 100 3.79 -6.31 13.88
N PRO A 101 2.52 -6.69 14.08
CA PRO A 101 1.96 -6.78 15.41
C PRO A 101 2.66 -7.93 16.14
N ALA A 102 3.35 -7.59 17.23
CA ALA A 102 3.99 -8.55 18.12
C ALA A 102 2.95 -9.43 18.84
#